data_AF-A0A537UZ28-F1
#
_entry.id   AF-A0A537UZ28-F1
#
_cell.length_a   1.000
_cell.length_b   1.000
_cell.length_c   1.000
_cell.angle_alpha   90.00
_cell.angle_beta   90.00
_cell.angle_gamma   90.00
#
_symmetry.space_group_name_H-M   'P 1'
#
loop_
_entity.id
_entity.type
_entity.pdbx_description
1 polymer ?
#
loop_
_entity_poly.entity_id
_entity_poly.type
_entity_poly.pdbx_seq_one_letter_code
_entity_poly.pdbx_strand_id
1 'polypeptide(L)'
;MASFSRQQIAKFIRGISVRQIRLGCGLVLFAYLVSHFLNHALGNISMDALATGVYYHAGFWQFLPVTIGFYTAALVHTGLGFWALYERRQFRWKAIEPLQLVLGLSIPALVITHLVGVRLGQTLFGHEKLYPQVFFAYWIVWPYKIWLMYAVMIVAWVHGCIGLYFWLRMKAFYQRAAPFLLAAAVLVPTLAMLGLYQGGRSVLDSDSVEWRAENLSPRQVGTPVEQAVLDSIEEYFLIGYLGLLGLVLLARGARALNERRGGMITLSYGNGRTVRVPKGLSVLEASLRNNVPHASVCGGRARCSTCRIRIIGDCSSLPEPSKREAFVLNRVGAGSDPAIRLACQLRPEADLSFFQIFLPQITAASLRTSSPSRIGEERYLVSMFVDMRGSTKLAEKRLPFDTVFIVNRFLGAVSQAVIECGGQPNQFVGDGQLALFGLATGPQTACRQALKAAAMIAANVDELNLFLKHDLREPIQFGIGIHAGEVIIGDIGYRDHMVFTALGDPVNVAARLQDMTKSLACEAVISEEVRVSAGLAADGLPEQEVAIRGRAEPMTIRVVKRAKTLSALISDMDVVAA
;
A
#
# COMPACT_ATOMS: atom_id res chain seq x y z
N MET A 1 26.02 -15.65 24.53
CA MET A 1 26.25 -14.89 23.27
C MET A 1 26.49 -15.91 22.15
N ALA A 2 25.53 -16.10 21.25
CA ALA A 2 25.66 -17.08 20.17
C ALA A 2 26.76 -16.62 19.19
N SER A 3 27.87 -17.36 19.10
CA SER A 3 28.94 -17.08 18.15
C SER A 3 28.46 -17.41 16.74
N PHE A 4 28.16 -16.39 15.94
CA PHE A 4 27.86 -16.57 14.53
C PHE A 4 29.09 -17.17 13.81
N SER A 5 28.91 -18.30 13.11
CA SER A 5 30.01 -18.92 12.36
C SER A 5 30.40 -18.05 11.16
N ARG A 6 31.69 -18.05 10.78
CA ARG A 6 32.18 -17.30 9.60
C ARG A 6 31.38 -17.59 8.32
N GLN A 7 30.85 -18.81 8.16
CA GLN A 7 29.98 -19.17 7.03
C GLN A 7 28.58 -18.56 7.13
N GLN A 8 28.01 -18.43 8.33
CA GLN A 8 26.73 -17.75 8.55
C GLN A 8 26.87 -16.25 8.30
N ILE A 9 27.97 -15.64 8.73
CA ILE A 9 28.30 -14.23 8.45
C ILE A 9 28.48 -14.02 6.94
N ALA A 10 29.22 -14.89 6.25
CA ALA A 10 29.39 -14.80 4.79
C ALA A 10 28.07 -14.97 4.03
N LYS A 11 27.19 -15.88 4.47
CA LYS A 11 25.86 -16.10 3.87
C LYS A 11 24.92 -14.92 4.15
N PHE A 12 25.01 -14.31 5.33
CA PHE A 12 24.27 -13.10 5.71
C PHE A 12 24.73 -11.89 4.88
N ILE A 13 26.03 -11.65 4.77
CA ILE A 13 26.62 -10.55 3.98
C ILE A 13 26.26 -10.69 2.49
N ARG A 14 26.29 -11.91 1.93
CA ARG A 14 25.86 -12.18 0.55
C ARG A 14 24.35 -11.97 0.31
N GLY A 15 23.54 -11.88 1.37
CA GLY A 15 22.10 -11.61 1.32
C GLY A 15 21.75 -10.11 1.37
N ILE A 16 22.71 -9.23 1.66
CA ILE A 16 22.47 -7.79 1.79
C ILE A 16 22.39 -7.17 0.39
N SER A 17 21.21 -6.70 0.03
CA SER A 17 20.98 -5.95 -1.20
C SER A 17 21.35 -4.46 -1.04
N VAL A 18 21.76 -3.81 -2.14
CA VAL A 18 21.99 -2.35 -2.22
C VAL A 18 20.82 -1.54 -1.62
N ARG A 19 19.58 -2.05 -1.75
CA ARG A 19 18.39 -1.42 -1.15
C ARG A 19 18.37 -1.50 0.37
N GLN A 20 18.81 -2.60 0.98
CA GLN A 20 18.90 -2.73 2.43
C GLN A 20 19.99 -1.80 2.98
N ILE A 21 21.12 -1.68 2.27
CA ILE A 21 22.16 -0.70 2.61
C ILE A 21 21.59 0.71 2.55
N ARG A 22 20.95 1.09 1.43
CA ARG A 22 20.31 2.40 1.28
C ARG A 22 19.30 2.70 2.39
N LEU A 23 18.45 1.73 2.73
CA LEU A 23 17.47 1.87 3.81
C LEU A 23 18.15 2.00 5.16
N GLY A 24 19.13 1.17 5.48
CA GLY A 24 19.87 1.23 6.74
C GLY A 24 20.57 2.57 6.92
N CYS A 25 21.32 3.02 5.91
CA CYS A 25 21.94 4.35 5.94
C CYS A 25 20.89 5.47 6.05
N GLY A 26 19.80 5.37 5.30
CA GLY A 26 18.71 6.35 5.35
C GLY A 26 18.02 6.41 6.73
N LEU A 27 17.86 5.28 7.41
CA LEU A 27 17.30 5.23 8.77
C LEU A 27 18.24 5.87 9.81
N VAL A 28 19.56 5.68 9.68
CA VAL A 28 20.55 6.35 10.54
C VAL A 28 20.46 7.87 10.36
N LEU A 29 20.45 8.35 9.12
CA LEU A 29 20.32 9.78 8.82
C LEU A 29 18.97 10.34 9.28
N PHE A 30 17.89 9.59 9.10
CA PHE A 30 16.56 10.02 9.54
C PHE A 30 16.45 10.06 11.06
N ALA A 31 17.09 9.12 11.79
CA ALA A 31 17.14 9.15 13.24
C ALA A 31 17.88 10.41 13.75
N TYR A 32 19.00 10.77 13.12
CA TYR A 32 19.68 12.05 13.40
C TYR A 32 18.76 13.24 13.15
N LEU A 33 18.07 13.24 12.00
CA LEU A 33 17.17 14.34 11.64
C LEU A 33 16.04 14.51 12.66
N VAL A 34 15.40 13.41 13.07
CA VAL A 34 14.33 13.43 14.08
C VAL A 34 14.85 13.94 15.41
N SER A 35 15.96 13.41 15.93
CA SER A 35 16.49 13.85 17.23
C SER A 35 16.93 15.31 17.18
N HIS A 36 17.48 15.76 16.06
CA HIS A 36 17.90 17.15 15.89
C HIS A 36 16.71 18.11 15.79
N PHE A 37 15.63 17.73 15.12
CA PHE A 37 14.41 18.55 15.03
C PHE A 37 13.68 18.62 16.37
N LEU A 38 13.61 17.50 17.10
CA LEU A 38 13.08 17.48 18.46
C LEU A 38 13.89 18.40 19.38
N ASN A 39 15.21 18.48 19.19
CA ASN A 39 16.05 19.44 19.90
C ASN A 39 15.66 20.88 19.59
N HIS A 40 15.51 21.22 18.30
CA HIS A 40 15.07 22.56 17.88
C HIS A 40 13.70 22.92 18.44
N ALA A 41 12.79 21.95 18.55
CA ALA A 41 11.47 22.15 19.15
C ALA A 41 11.52 22.53 20.65
N LEU A 42 12.61 22.25 21.37
CA LEU A 42 12.80 22.71 22.75
C LEU A 42 12.91 24.24 22.86
N GLY A 43 13.22 24.92 21.74
CA GLY A 43 13.19 26.39 21.69
C GLY A 43 11.80 26.99 21.94
N ASN A 44 10.73 26.18 21.83
CA ASN A 44 9.39 26.60 22.23
C ASN A 44 9.19 26.67 23.75
N ILE A 45 10.12 26.11 24.53
CA ILE A 45 10.10 26.12 25.99
C ILE A 45 10.99 27.25 26.48
N SER A 46 12.28 27.21 26.13
CA SER A 46 13.26 28.25 26.46
C SER A 46 14.58 28.04 25.71
N MET A 47 15.44 29.08 25.72
CA MET A 47 16.82 28.97 25.24
C MET A 47 17.63 27.93 26.04
N ASP A 48 17.41 27.84 27.36
CA ASP A 48 18.11 26.89 28.22
C ASP A 48 17.72 25.44 27.93
N ALA A 49 16.44 25.18 27.65
CA ALA A 49 15.98 23.84 27.28
C ALA A 49 16.63 23.38 25.97
N LEU A 50 16.71 24.28 25.00
CA LEU A 50 17.34 24.05 23.70
C LEU A 50 18.87 23.88 23.80
N ALA A 51 19.54 24.64 24.67
CA ALA A 51 20.96 24.46 25.01
C ALA A 51 21.24 23.12 25.74
N THR A 52 20.39 22.76 26.69
CA THR A 52 20.49 21.49 27.43
C THR A 52 20.28 20.30 26.50
N GLY A 53 19.28 20.38 25.63
CA GLY A 53 19.01 19.32 24.67
C GLY A 53 20.19 19.10 23.71
N VAL A 54 20.81 20.17 23.20
CA VAL A 54 21.90 20.03 22.22
C VAL A 54 23.14 19.41 22.86
N TYR A 55 23.36 19.65 24.15
CA TYR A 55 24.43 18.99 24.90
C TYR A 55 24.28 17.46 24.87
N TYR A 56 23.11 16.93 25.21
CA TYR A 56 22.86 15.48 25.17
C TYR A 56 22.84 14.94 23.74
N HIS A 57 22.24 15.68 22.81
CA HIS A 57 22.21 15.34 21.39
C HIS A 57 23.63 15.21 20.81
N ALA A 58 24.48 16.19 21.08
CA ALA A 58 25.89 16.19 20.69
C ALA A 58 26.63 15.03 21.37
N GLY A 59 26.44 14.83 22.67
CA GLY A 59 27.08 13.73 23.40
C GLY A 59 26.84 12.36 22.78
N PHE A 60 25.62 12.07 22.35
CA PHE A 60 25.30 10.81 21.67
C PHE A 60 25.88 10.74 20.25
N TRP A 61 25.63 11.74 19.41
CA TRP A 61 26.00 11.69 17.99
C TRP A 61 27.49 11.92 17.73
N GLN A 62 28.19 12.57 18.66
CA GLN A 62 29.64 12.80 18.62
C GLN A 62 30.42 11.69 19.34
N PHE A 63 29.74 10.72 19.96
CA PHE A 63 30.41 9.52 20.49
C PHE A 63 31.05 8.76 19.33
N LEU A 64 32.36 8.50 19.43
CA LEU A 64 33.19 8.08 18.30
C LEU A 64 32.62 6.92 17.45
N PRO A 65 32.14 5.79 18.03
CA PRO A 65 31.51 4.72 17.25
C PRO A 65 30.25 5.17 16.49
N VAL A 66 29.43 6.02 17.11
CA VAL A 66 28.20 6.56 16.52
C VAL A 66 28.54 7.54 15.40
N THR A 67 29.51 8.42 15.62
CA THR A 67 29.99 9.39 14.62
C THR A 67 30.54 8.70 13.38
N ILE A 68 31.38 7.67 13.55
CA ILE A 68 31.92 6.88 12.43
C ILE A 68 30.77 6.25 11.65
N GLY A 69 29.81 5.63 12.34
CA GLY A 69 28.62 5.04 11.72
C GLY A 69 27.77 6.05 10.97
N PHE A 70 27.55 7.23 11.55
CA PHE A 70 26.77 8.33 10.97
C PHE A 70 27.40 8.86 9.66
N TYR A 71 28.69 9.22 9.68
CA TYR A 71 29.35 9.74 8.47
C TYR A 71 29.52 8.67 7.40
N THR A 72 29.76 7.41 7.79
CA THR A 72 29.76 6.28 6.83
C THR A 72 28.38 6.14 6.18
N ALA A 73 27.30 6.20 6.96
CA ALA A 73 25.94 6.17 6.44
C ALA A 73 25.66 7.35 5.50
N ALA A 74 26.08 8.56 5.86
CA ALA A 74 25.94 9.76 5.03
C ALA A 74 26.65 9.60 3.67
N LEU A 75 27.92 9.17 3.69
CA LEU A 75 28.72 8.99 2.48
C LEU A 75 28.10 7.91 1.57
N VAL A 76 27.76 6.75 2.14
CA VAL A 76 27.16 5.64 1.39
C VAL A 76 25.79 6.02 0.85
N HIS A 77 24.95 6.70 1.63
CA HIS A 77 23.61 7.10 1.18
C HIS A 77 23.69 8.08 0.00
N THR A 78 24.55 9.10 0.09
CA THR A 78 24.78 10.08 -0.98
C THR A 78 25.36 9.41 -2.23
N GLY A 79 26.36 8.52 -2.07
CA GLY A 79 26.93 7.75 -3.18
C GLY A 79 25.90 6.87 -3.89
N LEU A 80 24.99 6.24 -3.13
CA LEU A 80 23.86 5.48 -3.69
C LEU A 80 22.84 6.39 -4.39
N GLY A 81 22.74 7.66 -4.00
CA GLY A 81 21.99 8.70 -4.71
C GLY A 81 22.57 8.98 -6.09
N PHE A 82 23.87 9.22 -6.19
CA PHE A 82 24.58 9.38 -7.46
C PHE A 82 24.48 8.14 -8.35
N TRP A 83 24.67 6.96 -7.76
CA TRP A 83 24.48 5.70 -8.47
C TRP A 83 23.06 5.56 -9.03
N ALA A 84 22.04 5.89 -8.21
CA ALA A 84 20.66 5.86 -8.66
C ALA A 84 20.38 6.87 -9.78
N LEU A 85 21.02 8.04 -9.76
CA LEU A 85 20.93 9.02 -10.86
C LEU A 85 21.56 8.47 -12.14
N TYR A 86 22.76 7.89 -12.04
CA TYR A 86 23.44 7.25 -13.17
C TYR A 86 22.62 6.10 -13.77
N GLU A 87 22.11 5.20 -12.92
CA GLU A 87 21.40 3.98 -13.32
C GLU A 87 20.06 4.31 -14.00
N ARG A 88 19.36 5.36 -13.55
CA ARG A 88 18.03 5.73 -14.07
C ARG A 88 18.07 6.07 -15.57
N ARG A 89 17.37 5.29 -16.38
CA ARG A 89 17.24 5.52 -17.83
C ARG A 89 16.14 6.53 -18.19
N GLN A 90 15.12 6.73 -17.35
CA GLN A 90 14.01 7.65 -17.63
C GLN A 90 13.59 8.50 -16.43
N PHE A 91 13.20 9.75 -16.71
CA PHE A 91 12.50 10.65 -15.81
C PHE A 91 11.04 10.75 -16.25
N ARG A 92 10.16 9.92 -15.69
CA ARG A 92 8.72 10.19 -15.77
C ARG A 92 8.39 11.17 -14.65
N TRP A 93 8.21 12.44 -15.01
CA TRP A 93 7.94 13.57 -14.09
C TRP A 93 6.68 13.39 -13.22
N LYS A 94 5.79 12.46 -13.57
CA LYS A 94 4.58 12.13 -12.79
C LYS A 94 4.84 11.24 -11.57
N ALA A 95 6.06 10.73 -11.37
CA ALA A 95 6.39 9.87 -10.24
C ALA A 95 7.06 10.67 -9.11
N ILE A 96 6.70 10.35 -7.86
CA ILE A 96 7.30 10.93 -6.65
C ILE A 96 8.77 10.47 -6.45
N GLU A 97 9.23 9.48 -7.20
CA GLU A 97 10.60 8.95 -7.13
C GLU A 97 11.67 9.92 -7.66
N PRO A 98 11.53 10.53 -8.86
CA PRO A 98 12.36 11.65 -9.30
C PRO A 98 12.44 12.79 -8.28
N LEU A 99 11.30 13.17 -7.69
CA LEU A 99 11.26 14.21 -6.67
C LEU A 99 12.11 13.81 -5.47
N GLN A 100 11.96 12.59 -4.96
CA GLN A 100 12.78 12.09 -3.85
C GLN A 100 14.28 12.14 -4.16
N LEU A 101 14.69 11.81 -5.38
CA LEU A 101 16.09 11.84 -5.80
C LEU A 101 16.64 13.27 -5.86
N VAL A 102 15.87 14.21 -6.43
CA VAL A 102 16.25 15.63 -6.49
C VAL A 102 16.37 16.21 -5.09
N LEU A 103 15.38 15.97 -4.23
CA LEU A 103 15.43 16.40 -2.84
C LEU A 103 16.62 15.78 -2.10
N GLY A 104 16.90 14.50 -2.32
CA GLY A 104 18.03 13.81 -1.69
C GLY A 104 19.39 14.37 -2.11
N LEU A 105 19.58 14.64 -3.40
CA LEU A 105 20.82 15.17 -3.95
C LEU A 105 21.01 16.67 -3.70
N SER A 106 19.97 17.42 -3.32
CA SER A 106 20.14 18.82 -2.93
C SER A 106 20.59 18.99 -1.47
N ILE A 107 20.26 18.06 -0.58
CA ILE A 107 20.56 18.17 0.87
C ILE A 107 22.04 18.46 1.16
N PRO A 108 23.04 17.73 0.59
CA PRO A 108 24.44 18.02 0.88
C PRO A 108 24.86 19.45 0.53
N ALA A 109 24.38 19.97 -0.60
CA ALA A 109 24.65 21.34 -1.03
C ALA A 109 23.95 22.38 -0.15
N LEU A 110 22.75 22.09 0.35
CA LEU A 110 21.99 23.01 1.20
C LEU A 110 22.52 23.06 2.64
N VAL A 111 23.02 21.93 3.17
CA VAL A 111 23.43 21.82 4.58
C VAL A 111 24.91 22.12 4.81
N ILE A 112 25.75 22.13 3.77
CA ILE A 112 27.21 22.24 3.92
C ILE A 112 27.61 23.51 4.69
N THR A 113 26.95 24.63 4.44
CA THR A 113 27.27 25.93 5.07
C THR A 113 27.07 25.87 6.59
N HIS A 114 26.03 25.16 7.03
CA HIS A 114 25.76 24.90 8.43
C HIS A 114 26.75 23.89 9.03
N LEU A 115 27.02 22.79 8.31
CA LEU A 115 27.95 21.75 8.75
C LEU A 115 29.38 22.30 8.93
N VAL A 116 29.87 23.07 7.96
CA VAL A 116 31.21 23.66 7.99
C VAL A 116 31.31 24.69 9.11
N GLY A 117 30.34 25.60 9.19
CA GLY A 117 30.33 26.66 10.20
C GLY A 117 30.26 26.15 11.64
N VAL A 118 29.46 25.11 11.92
CA VAL A 118 29.26 24.59 13.28
C VAL A 118 30.20 23.44 13.59
N ARG A 119 30.17 22.37 12.79
CA ARG A 119 30.89 21.12 13.11
C ARG A 119 32.35 21.16 12.71
N LEU A 120 32.66 21.65 11.51
CA LEU A 120 34.05 21.69 11.05
C LEU A 120 34.84 22.79 11.76
N GLY A 121 34.21 23.95 12.02
CA GLY A 121 34.79 25.01 12.85
C GLY A 121 35.19 24.52 14.24
N GLN A 122 34.30 23.76 14.91
CA GLN A 122 34.63 23.12 16.19
C GLN A 122 35.80 22.13 16.06
N THR A 123 35.81 21.30 15.00
CA THR A 123 36.79 20.21 14.85
C THR A 123 38.19 20.72 14.48
N LEU A 124 38.27 21.75 13.64
CA LEU A 124 39.55 22.31 13.15
C LEU A 124 40.11 23.38 14.07
N PHE A 125 39.25 24.21 14.65
CA PHE A 125 39.64 25.44 15.35
C PHE A 125 39.14 25.51 16.79
N GLY A 126 38.40 24.49 17.26
CA GLY A 126 37.89 24.46 18.64
C GLY A 126 36.77 25.48 18.91
N HIS A 127 36.09 25.98 17.88
CA HIS A 127 35.00 26.95 18.04
C HIS A 127 33.88 26.40 18.94
N GLU A 128 33.47 27.19 19.93
CA GLU A 128 32.34 26.89 20.82
C GLU A 128 31.04 27.54 20.31
N LYS A 129 30.72 27.34 19.02
CA LYS A 129 29.48 27.85 18.41
C LYS A 129 28.28 27.05 18.90
N LEU A 130 27.51 27.65 19.82
CA LEU A 130 26.23 27.15 20.27
C LEU A 130 25.08 27.99 19.67
N TYR A 131 23.86 27.76 20.13
CA TYR A 131 22.67 28.43 19.60
C TYR A 131 22.71 29.96 19.61
N PRO A 132 23.18 30.64 20.68
CA PRO A 132 23.29 32.11 20.68
C PRO A 132 24.09 32.64 19.48
N GLN A 133 25.26 32.04 19.21
CA GLN A 133 26.14 32.44 18.11
C GLN A 133 25.54 32.11 16.75
N VAL A 134 24.92 30.94 16.61
CA VAL A 134 24.29 30.51 15.35
C VAL A 134 23.08 31.39 15.04
N PHE A 135 22.25 31.72 16.03
CA PHE A 135 21.12 32.62 15.84
C PHE A 135 21.58 34.05 15.53
N PHE A 136 22.57 34.59 16.24
CA PHE A 136 23.16 35.88 15.90
C PHE A 136 23.65 35.91 14.44
N ALA A 137 24.39 34.89 14.02
CA ALA A 137 24.89 34.78 12.65
C ALA A 137 23.75 34.70 11.60
N TYR A 138 22.66 33.98 11.88
CA TYR A 138 21.60 33.72 10.88
C TYR A 138 20.47 34.74 10.88
N TRP A 139 20.26 35.47 11.97
CA TRP A 139 19.17 36.46 12.09
C TRP A 139 19.66 37.90 11.96
N ILE A 140 20.91 38.18 12.37
CA ILE A 140 21.46 39.54 12.37
C ILE A 140 22.50 39.70 11.26
N VAL A 141 23.52 38.84 11.22
CA VAL A 141 24.64 39.01 10.28
C VAL A 141 24.25 38.61 8.85
N TRP A 142 23.66 37.43 8.68
CA TRP A 142 23.30 36.86 7.38
C TRP A 142 21.85 36.37 7.36
N PRO A 143 20.86 37.28 7.34
CA PRO A 143 19.43 36.95 7.49
C PRO A 143 18.89 35.99 6.42
N TYR A 144 19.55 35.85 5.27
CA TYR A 144 19.15 34.86 4.27
C TYR A 144 19.41 33.41 4.70
N LYS A 145 20.35 33.17 5.64
CA LYS A 145 20.71 31.83 6.11
C LYS A 145 19.56 31.16 6.87
N ILE A 146 18.68 31.90 7.56
CA ILE A 146 17.52 31.28 8.23
C ILE A 146 16.55 30.65 7.23
N TRP A 147 16.32 31.30 6.09
CA TRP A 147 15.48 30.75 5.02
C TRP A 147 16.11 29.52 4.38
N LEU A 148 17.43 29.52 4.21
CA LEU A 148 18.17 28.32 3.80
C LEU A 148 18.00 27.18 4.82
N MET A 149 18.04 27.48 6.13
CA MET A 149 17.85 26.48 7.19
C MET A 149 16.43 25.91 7.19
N TYR A 150 15.40 26.73 7.03
CA TYR A 150 14.03 26.22 6.87
C TYR A 150 13.85 25.40 5.59
N ALA A 151 14.45 25.84 4.48
CA ALA A 151 14.40 25.10 3.22
C ALA A 151 15.05 23.72 3.35
N VAL A 152 16.27 23.62 3.89
CA VAL A 152 16.94 22.32 4.07
C VAL A 152 16.17 21.44 5.06
N MET A 153 15.56 22.03 6.09
CA MET A 153 14.75 21.30 7.05
C MET A 153 13.55 20.61 6.39
N ILE A 154 12.80 21.36 5.58
CA ILE A 154 11.66 20.83 4.82
C ILE A 154 12.13 19.81 3.78
N VAL A 155 13.16 20.12 3.01
CA VAL A 155 13.68 19.24 1.95
C VAL A 155 14.16 17.90 2.54
N ALA A 156 14.97 17.92 3.59
CA ALA A 156 15.49 16.71 4.24
C ALA A 156 14.36 15.89 4.87
N TRP A 157 13.40 16.54 5.53
CA TRP A 157 12.28 15.88 6.18
C TRP A 157 11.35 15.20 5.18
N VAL A 158 10.96 15.92 4.11
CA VAL A 158 10.12 15.38 3.03
C VAL A 158 10.83 14.23 2.32
N HIS A 159 12.12 14.37 2.00
CA HIS A 159 12.93 13.29 1.42
C HIS A 159 12.89 12.01 2.28
N GLY A 160 13.10 12.16 3.59
CA GLY A 160 13.05 11.07 4.56
C GLY A 160 11.66 10.43 4.68
N CYS A 161 10.61 11.25 4.78
CA CYS A 161 9.22 10.80 4.86
C CYS A 161 8.79 10.01 3.63
N ILE A 162 9.16 10.45 2.42
CA ILE A 162 8.89 9.69 1.18
C ILE A 162 9.58 8.32 1.26
N GLY A 163 10.82 8.26 1.74
CA GLY A 163 11.57 7.01 1.92
C GLY A 163 10.91 6.03 2.87
N LEU A 164 10.48 6.52 4.04
CA LEU A 164 9.75 5.74 5.03
C LEU A 164 8.40 5.27 4.51
N TYR A 165 7.62 6.13 3.86
CA TYR A 165 6.33 5.78 3.27
C TYR A 165 6.45 4.58 2.33
N PHE A 166 7.40 4.62 1.39
CA PHE A 166 7.61 3.51 0.45
C PHE A 166 8.08 2.21 1.10
N TRP A 167 8.70 2.29 2.27
CA TRP A 167 9.11 1.12 3.03
C TRP A 167 7.97 0.55 3.87
N LEU A 168 7.24 1.41 4.59
CA LEU A 168 6.23 1.02 5.56
C LEU A 168 4.87 0.69 4.94
N ARG A 169 4.47 1.32 3.82
CA ARG A 169 3.12 1.14 3.23
C ARG A 169 2.73 -0.30 2.87
N MET A 170 3.69 -1.21 2.80
CA MET A 170 3.48 -2.63 2.50
C MET A 170 3.39 -3.50 3.77
N LYS A 171 3.49 -2.90 4.96
CA LYS A 171 3.45 -3.61 6.24
C LYS A 171 2.02 -3.61 6.77
N ALA A 172 1.56 -4.75 7.29
CA ALA A 172 0.18 -4.91 7.79
C ALA A 172 -0.19 -3.87 8.86
N PHE A 173 0.73 -3.51 9.76
CA PHE A 173 0.48 -2.51 10.81
C PHE A 173 0.36 -1.08 10.28
N TYR A 174 0.79 -0.80 9.04
CA TYR A 174 0.87 0.57 8.53
C TYR A 174 -0.48 1.27 8.48
N GLN A 175 -1.57 0.56 8.15
CA GLN A 175 -2.90 1.17 8.11
C GLN A 175 -3.32 1.74 9.47
N ARG A 176 -2.98 1.05 10.56
CA ARG A 176 -3.24 1.52 11.94
C ARG A 176 -2.29 2.64 12.35
N ALA A 177 -1.03 2.58 11.92
CA ALA A 177 -0.01 3.57 12.28
C ALA A 177 -0.06 4.85 11.42
N ALA A 178 -0.67 4.81 10.23
CA ALA A 178 -0.63 5.90 9.25
C ALA A 178 -1.12 7.25 9.79
N PRO A 179 -2.21 7.35 10.56
CA PRO A 179 -2.65 8.63 11.12
C PRO A 179 -1.63 9.24 12.08
N PHE A 180 -1.02 8.43 12.94
CA PHE A 180 -0.01 8.88 13.89
C PHE A 180 1.30 9.28 13.19
N LEU A 181 1.72 8.51 12.18
CA LEU A 181 2.90 8.83 11.37
C LEU A 181 2.68 10.12 10.57
N LEU A 182 1.46 10.35 10.05
CA LEU A 182 1.12 11.59 9.36
C LEU A 182 1.13 12.78 10.33
N ALA A 183 0.54 12.62 11.53
CA ALA A 183 0.59 13.64 12.56
C ALA A 183 2.04 14.00 12.93
N ALA A 184 2.90 13.00 13.15
CA ALA A 184 4.32 13.23 13.41
C ALA A 184 5.03 13.90 12.21
N ALA A 185 4.72 13.50 10.98
CA ALA A 185 5.30 14.08 9.77
C ALA A 185 4.98 15.58 9.61
N VAL A 186 3.85 16.05 10.17
CA VAL A 186 3.47 17.47 10.14
C VAL A 186 3.93 18.22 11.38
N LEU A 187 3.77 17.64 12.57
CA LEU A 187 4.02 18.32 13.84
C LEU A 187 5.51 18.52 14.12
N VAL A 188 6.36 17.51 13.89
CA VAL A 188 7.80 17.58 14.21
C VAL A 188 8.50 18.75 13.49
N PRO A 189 8.43 18.90 12.15
CA PRO A 189 9.07 20.04 11.49
C PRO A 189 8.43 21.37 11.86
N THR A 190 7.12 21.42 12.08
CA THR A 190 6.41 22.65 12.47
C THR A 190 6.88 23.15 13.84
N LEU A 191 6.94 22.26 14.83
CA LEU A 191 7.44 22.60 16.17
C LEU A 191 8.93 22.98 16.15
N ALA A 192 9.73 22.30 15.32
CA ALA A 192 11.14 22.65 15.13
C ALA A 192 11.30 24.07 14.53
N MET A 193 10.53 24.43 13.50
CA MET A 193 10.54 25.78 12.91
C MET A 193 10.15 26.84 13.94
N LEU A 194 9.09 26.58 14.71
CA LEU A 194 8.62 27.51 15.72
C LEU A 194 9.67 27.69 16.84
N GLY A 195 10.33 26.62 17.26
CA GLY A 195 11.39 26.70 18.27
C GLY A 195 12.62 27.47 17.78
N LEU A 196 13.02 27.30 16.51
CA LEU A 196 14.06 28.12 15.88
C LEU A 196 13.67 29.59 15.78
N TYR A 197 12.41 29.88 15.43
CA TYR A 197 11.88 31.24 15.40
C TYR A 197 11.93 31.90 16.78
N GLN A 198 11.47 31.19 17.82
CA GLN A 198 11.50 31.70 19.19
C GLN A 198 12.93 31.95 19.68
N GLY A 199 13.86 31.03 19.42
CA GLY A 199 15.27 31.20 19.79
C GLY A 199 15.94 32.38 19.07
N GLY A 200 15.67 32.54 17.76
CA GLY A 200 16.15 33.69 16.99
C GLY A 200 15.62 35.01 17.50
N ARG A 201 14.33 35.08 17.82
CA ARG A 201 13.69 36.25 18.42
C ARG A 201 14.30 36.60 19.78
N SER A 202 14.54 35.60 20.62
CA SER A 202 15.19 35.81 21.92
C SER A 202 16.56 36.49 21.79
N VAL A 203 17.35 36.14 20.77
CA VAL A 203 18.64 36.78 20.50
C VAL A 203 18.48 38.20 19.97
N LEU A 204 17.51 38.45 19.07
CA LEU A 204 17.20 39.80 18.60
C LEU A 204 16.79 40.73 19.74
N ASP A 205 15.96 40.23 20.65
CA ASP A 205 15.47 41.00 21.80
C ASP A 205 16.58 41.24 22.84
N SER A 206 17.63 40.41 22.85
CA SER A 206 18.76 40.49 23.80
C SER A 206 20.03 41.13 23.23
N ASP A 207 20.00 41.62 21.99
CA ASP A 207 21.18 42.08 21.24
C ASP A 207 21.74 43.42 21.77
N SER A 208 22.39 43.36 22.95
CA SER A 208 23.09 44.48 23.58
C SER A 208 24.61 44.39 23.40
N VAL A 209 25.32 45.48 23.69
CA VAL A 209 26.79 45.50 23.64
C VAL A 209 27.40 44.49 24.61
N GLU A 210 26.83 44.39 25.82
CA GLU A 210 27.23 43.46 26.87
C GLU A 210 26.99 42.01 26.43
N TRP A 211 25.81 41.73 25.90
CA TRP A 211 25.47 40.40 25.40
C TRP A 211 26.43 39.95 24.29
N ARG A 212 26.76 40.85 23.35
CA ARG A 212 27.73 40.57 22.28
C ARG A 212 29.12 40.30 22.84
N ALA A 213 29.57 41.03 23.85
CA ALA A 213 30.87 40.80 24.49
C ALA A 213 30.95 39.41 25.15
N GLU A 214 29.85 38.93 25.73
CA GLU A 214 29.76 37.62 26.38
C GLU A 214 29.61 36.45 25.39
N ASN A 215 28.96 36.68 24.24
CA ASN A 215 28.56 35.61 23.32
C ASN A 215 29.37 35.57 22.02
N LEU A 216 30.12 36.60 21.65
CA LEU A 216 30.83 36.69 20.37
C LEU A 216 32.34 36.79 20.54
N SER A 217 32.89 36.18 21.59
CA SER A 217 34.35 36.09 21.75
C SER A 217 34.99 35.30 20.60
N PRO A 218 36.28 35.54 20.28
CA PRO A 218 36.98 34.78 19.24
C PRO A 218 36.95 33.26 19.45
N ARG A 219 36.90 32.79 20.71
CA ARG A 219 36.74 31.36 21.03
C ARG A 219 35.38 30.81 20.59
N GLN A 220 34.34 31.62 20.67
CA GLN A 220 32.97 31.24 20.31
C GLN A 220 32.75 31.35 18.80
N VAL A 221 33.16 32.45 18.15
CA VAL A 221 32.81 32.70 16.73
C VAL A 221 33.95 32.49 15.74
N GLY A 222 35.18 32.35 16.21
CA GLY A 222 36.38 32.25 15.38
C GLY A 222 36.96 33.60 14.96
N THR A 223 38.18 33.58 14.44
CA THR A 223 38.82 34.75 13.84
C THR A 223 38.42 34.91 12.36
N PRO A 224 38.57 36.12 11.77
CA PRO A 224 38.33 36.31 10.33
C PRO A 224 39.17 35.40 9.43
N VAL A 225 40.41 35.08 9.86
CA VAL A 225 41.31 34.18 9.12
C VAL A 225 40.78 32.75 9.13
N GLU A 226 40.35 32.26 10.30
CA GLU A 226 39.73 30.93 10.41
C GLU A 226 38.42 30.86 9.61
N GLN A 227 37.61 31.92 9.65
CA GLN A 227 36.38 31.99 8.87
C GLN A 227 36.66 31.94 7.36
N ALA A 228 37.69 32.63 6.86
CA ALA A 228 38.09 32.56 5.45
C ALA A 228 38.51 31.14 5.02
N VAL A 229 39.14 30.37 5.91
CA VAL A 229 39.46 28.95 5.66
C VAL A 229 38.17 28.12 5.56
N LEU A 230 37.23 28.32 6.49
CA LEU A 230 35.94 27.64 6.47
C LEU A 230 35.16 27.96 5.18
N ASP A 231 35.11 29.23 4.79
CA ASP A 231 34.43 29.68 3.57
C ASP A 231 35.06 29.04 2.32
N SER A 232 36.39 28.94 2.27
CA SER A 232 37.09 28.25 1.16
C SER A 232 36.75 26.76 1.09
N ILE A 233 36.65 26.08 2.23
CA ILE A 233 36.25 24.66 2.28
C ILE A 233 34.81 24.49 1.79
N GLU A 234 33.89 25.36 2.22
CA GLU A 234 32.51 25.38 1.76
C GLU A 234 32.44 25.54 0.23
N GLU A 235 33.16 26.51 -0.33
CA GLU A 235 33.20 26.78 -1.76
C GLU A 235 33.74 25.59 -2.56
N TYR A 236 34.91 25.07 -2.19
CA TYR A 236 35.51 23.92 -2.89
C TYR A 236 34.64 22.66 -2.80
N PHE A 237 33.97 22.44 -1.67
CA PHE A 237 33.02 21.35 -1.54
C PHE A 237 31.86 21.50 -2.53
N LEU A 238 31.25 22.70 -2.62
CA LEU A 238 30.14 22.95 -3.53
C LEU A 238 30.55 22.77 -5.00
N ILE A 239 31.71 23.30 -5.39
CA ILE A 239 32.27 23.12 -6.74
C ILE A 239 32.49 21.64 -7.05
N GLY A 240 33.15 20.91 -6.14
CA GLY A 240 33.40 19.48 -6.32
C GLY A 240 32.11 18.66 -6.39
N TYR A 241 31.13 18.96 -5.54
CA TYR A 241 29.85 18.27 -5.50
C TYR A 241 29.02 18.50 -6.78
N LEU A 242 28.93 19.74 -7.25
CA LEU A 242 28.24 20.08 -8.50
C LEU A 242 28.98 19.51 -9.73
N GLY A 243 30.31 19.52 -9.72
CA GLY A 243 31.14 18.89 -10.75
C GLY A 243 30.89 17.38 -10.84
N LEU A 244 30.83 16.68 -9.71
CA LEU A 244 30.51 15.25 -9.65
C LEU A 244 29.09 14.97 -10.18
N LEU A 245 28.11 15.81 -9.81
CA LEU A 245 26.74 15.70 -10.31
C LEU A 245 26.69 15.87 -11.84
N GLY A 246 27.40 16.86 -12.38
CA GLY A 246 27.56 17.09 -13.82
C GLY A 246 28.20 15.89 -14.53
N LEU A 247 29.28 15.34 -13.97
CA LEU A 247 29.98 14.17 -14.52
C LEU A 247 29.08 12.94 -14.58
N VAL A 248 28.28 12.69 -13.54
CA VAL A 248 27.31 11.59 -13.51
C VAL A 248 26.24 11.77 -14.59
N LEU A 249 25.75 12.99 -14.81
CA LEU A 249 24.80 13.29 -15.87
C LEU A 249 25.40 13.10 -17.28
N LEU A 250 26.65 13.52 -17.49
CA LEU A 250 27.39 13.29 -18.74
C LEU A 250 27.60 11.79 -18.99
N ALA A 251 28.07 11.04 -17.99
CA ALA A 251 28.27 9.59 -18.07
C ALA A 251 26.97 8.85 -18.40
N ARG A 252 25.85 9.30 -17.80
CA ARG A 252 24.51 8.79 -18.13
C ARG A 252 24.14 9.07 -19.59
N GLY A 253 24.41 10.29 -20.09
CA GLY A 253 24.19 10.66 -21.49
C GLY A 253 24.99 9.80 -22.46
N ALA A 254 26.29 9.62 -22.18
CA ALA A 254 27.18 8.77 -22.98
C ALA A 254 26.69 7.30 -23.02
N ARG A 255 26.29 6.75 -21.87
CA ARG A 255 25.69 5.39 -21.80
C ARG A 255 24.42 5.29 -22.66
N ALA A 256 23.53 6.27 -22.57
CA ALA A 256 22.29 6.27 -23.34
C ALA A 256 22.54 6.34 -24.86
N LEU A 257 23.59 7.02 -25.29
CA LEU A 257 24.02 7.04 -26.70
C LEU A 257 24.61 5.69 -27.12
N ASN A 258 25.44 5.07 -26.27
CA ASN A 258 26.02 3.76 -26.55
C ASN A 258 24.95 2.65 -26.62
N GLU A 259 23.96 2.67 -25.73
CA GLU A 259 22.82 1.74 -25.75
C GLU A 259 22.00 1.83 -27.04
N ARG A 260 21.90 3.02 -27.67
CA ARG A 260 21.23 3.17 -28.97
C ARG A 260 22.04 2.56 -30.12
N ARG A 261 23.36 2.43 -29.98
CA ARG A 261 24.25 1.80 -30.96
C ARG A 261 24.32 0.27 -30.82
N GLY A 262 23.97 -0.28 -29.65
CA GLY A 262 24.10 -1.71 -29.29
C GLY A 262 23.03 -2.68 -29.84
N GLY A 263 22.32 -2.31 -30.91
CA GLY A 263 21.29 -3.15 -31.54
C GLY A 263 19.88 -2.92 -30.99
N MET A 264 18.89 -3.08 -31.88
CA MET A 264 17.47 -2.87 -31.60
C MET A 264 16.72 -4.19 -31.71
N ILE A 265 15.72 -4.38 -30.85
CA ILE A 265 14.80 -5.53 -30.85
C ILE A 265 13.36 -5.06 -30.99
N THR A 266 12.52 -5.91 -31.55
CA THR A 266 11.09 -5.70 -31.71
C THR A 266 10.32 -6.47 -30.64
N LEU A 267 9.45 -5.77 -29.91
CA LEU A 267 8.51 -6.38 -28.98
C LEU A 267 7.11 -6.33 -29.58
N SER A 268 6.49 -7.50 -29.74
CA SER A 268 5.16 -7.67 -30.31
C SER A 268 4.16 -8.03 -29.20
N TYR A 269 3.16 -7.19 -29.03
CA TYR A 269 2.10 -7.37 -28.03
C TYR A 269 0.94 -8.14 -28.65
N GLY A 270 0.26 -8.95 -27.82
CA GLY A 270 -0.90 -9.74 -28.25
C GLY A 270 -2.09 -8.97 -28.84
N ASN A 271 -2.10 -7.64 -28.77
CA ASN A 271 -3.10 -6.77 -29.42
C ASN A 271 -2.67 -6.27 -30.82
N GLY A 272 -1.60 -6.84 -31.39
CA GLY A 272 -1.04 -6.46 -32.68
C GLY A 272 -0.12 -5.24 -32.66
N ARG A 273 0.04 -4.56 -31.52
CA ARG A 273 0.98 -3.44 -31.38
C ARG A 273 2.41 -3.96 -31.38
N THR A 274 3.31 -3.29 -32.09
CA THR A 274 4.75 -3.59 -32.07
C THR A 274 5.54 -2.34 -31.64
N VAL A 275 6.61 -2.54 -30.87
CA VAL A 275 7.52 -1.44 -30.47
C VAL A 275 8.96 -1.86 -30.65
N ARG A 276 9.76 -0.99 -31.25
CA ARG A 276 11.19 -1.24 -31.46
C ARG A 276 11.99 -0.52 -30.38
N VAL A 277 12.82 -1.25 -29.65
CA VAL A 277 13.55 -0.74 -28.48
C VAL A 277 15.01 -1.20 -28.49
N PRO A 278 15.96 -0.42 -27.92
CA PRO A 278 17.33 -0.88 -27.80
C PRO A 278 17.43 -2.08 -26.87
N LYS A 279 18.42 -2.96 -27.12
CA LYS A 279 18.73 -4.10 -26.25
C LYS A 279 19.01 -3.66 -24.80
N GLY A 280 18.69 -4.54 -23.85
CA GLY A 280 18.96 -4.34 -22.42
C GLY A 280 17.86 -3.64 -21.61
N LEU A 281 16.74 -3.26 -22.25
CA LEU A 281 15.52 -2.87 -21.53
C LEU A 281 14.75 -4.11 -21.09
N SER A 282 14.15 -4.04 -19.89
CA SER A 282 13.14 -5.02 -19.52
C SER A 282 11.87 -4.81 -20.34
N VAL A 283 11.06 -5.85 -20.51
CA VAL A 283 9.79 -5.75 -21.24
C VAL A 283 8.89 -4.67 -20.63
N LEU A 284 8.83 -4.54 -19.31
CA LEU A 284 8.05 -3.50 -18.63
C LEU A 284 8.58 -2.09 -18.96
N GLU A 285 9.90 -1.89 -18.90
CA GLU A 285 10.50 -0.59 -19.27
C GLU A 285 10.21 -0.24 -20.73
N ALA A 286 10.32 -1.22 -21.62
CA ALA A 286 10.02 -1.05 -23.03
C ALA A 286 8.53 -0.70 -23.27
N SER A 287 7.61 -1.35 -22.56
CA SER A 287 6.18 -1.00 -22.57
C SER A 287 5.94 0.43 -22.11
N LEU A 288 6.44 0.78 -20.92
CA LEU A 288 6.24 2.12 -20.34
C LEU A 288 6.89 3.21 -21.19
N ARG A 289 8.07 2.95 -21.77
CA ARG A 289 8.77 3.89 -22.67
C ARG A 289 7.97 4.24 -23.92
N ASN A 290 7.21 3.28 -24.44
CA ASN A 290 6.42 3.46 -25.66
C ASN A 290 4.94 3.71 -25.37
N ASN A 291 4.58 4.12 -24.14
CA ASN A 291 3.20 4.34 -23.74
C ASN A 291 2.29 3.14 -24.04
N VAL A 292 2.80 1.93 -23.82
CA VAL A 292 2.01 0.70 -23.75
C VAL A 292 1.66 0.48 -22.28
N PRO A 293 0.39 0.59 -21.89
CA PRO A 293 -0.04 0.32 -20.52
C PRO A 293 0.39 -1.10 -20.10
N HIS A 294 0.91 -1.24 -18.87
CA HIS A 294 1.37 -2.54 -18.36
C HIS A 294 1.19 -2.61 -16.84
N ALA A 295 0.44 -3.61 -16.35
CA ALA A 295 0.16 -3.77 -14.92
C ALA A 295 1.45 -3.98 -14.10
N SER A 296 1.67 -3.18 -13.05
CA SER A 296 2.89 -3.26 -12.23
C SER A 296 2.72 -2.67 -10.82
N VAL A 297 1.98 -3.37 -9.94
CA VAL A 297 1.66 -2.89 -8.57
C VAL A 297 2.92 -2.56 -7.75
N CYS A 298 3.97 -3.38 -7.88
CA CYS A 298 5.23 -3.12 -7.18
C CYS A 298 6.17 -2.12 -7.89
N GLY A 299 5.75 -1.52 -9.01
CA GLY A 299 6.57 -0.62 -9.83
C GLY A 299 7.76 -1.31 -10.50
N GLY A 300 7.63 -2.59 -10.86
CA GLY A 300 8.67 -3.33 -11.59
C GLY A 300 9.80 -3.92 -10.75
N ARG A 301 9.56 -4.18 -9.46
CA ARG A 301 10.58 -4.60 -8.48
C ARG A 301 10.58 -6.11 -8.17
N ALA A 302 9.87 -6.92 -8.95
CA ALA A 302 9.64 -8.35 -8.68
C ALA A 302 9.19 -8.64 -7.24
N ARG A 303 8.22 -7.86 -6.74
CA ARG A 303 7.55 -8.07 -5.43
C ARG A 303 6.07 -8.41 -5.55
N CYS A 304 5.57 -8.46 -6.77
CA CYS A 304 4.22 -8.87 -7.11
C CYS A 304 4.28 -9.63 -8.43
N SER A 305 3.21 -10.35 -8.75
CA SER A 305 3.07 -11.15 -9.96
C SER A 305 2.22 -10.45 -11.04
N THR A 306 1.90 -9.17 -10.87
CA THR A 306 0.97 -8.44 -11.75
C THR A 306 1.53 -8.10 -13.12
N CYS A 307 2.86 -7.94 -13.27
CA CYS A 307 3.49 -7.66 -14.57
C CYS A 307 3.80 -8.94 -15.36
N ARG A 308 3.07 -10.04 -15.10
CA ARG A 308 3.31 -11.30 -15.79
C ARG A 308 2.94 -11.18 -17.26
N ILE A 309 3.81 -11.73 -18.10
CA ILE A 309 3.60 -11.91 -19.53
C ILE A 309 3.70 -13.39 -19.86
N ARG A 310 2.95 -13.81 -20.89
CA ARG A 310 3.07 -15.13 -21.50
C ARG A 310 3.71 -14.96 -22.88
N ILE A 311 4.90 -15.50 -23.06
CA ILE A 311 5.64 -15.45 -24.31
C ILE A 311 4.97 -16.37 -25.34
N ILE A 312 5.01 -15.95 -26.60
CA ILE A 312 4.49 -16.67 -27.75
C ILE A 312 5.69 -17.09 -28.60
N GLY A 313 5.86 -18.39 -28.83
CA GLY A 313 6.94 -18.95 -29.62
C GLY A 313 8.04 -19.61 -28.78
N ASP A 314 9.24 -19.70 -29.34
CA ASP A 314 10.37 -20.37 -28.72
C ASP A 314 10.87 -19.61 -27.47
N CYS A 315 11.07 -20.35 -26.39
CA CYS A 315 11.56 -19.86 -25.12
C CYS A 315 13.03 -20.24 -24.85
N SER A 316 13.66 -21.03 -25.73
CA SER A 316 15.01 -21.57 -25.56
C SER A 316 16.08 -20.47 -25.47
N SER A 317 15.88 -19.34 -26.15
CA SER A 317 16.80 -18.21 -26.20
C SER A 317 16.57 -17.18 -25.08
N LEU A 318 15.67 -17.46 -24.13
CA LEU A 318 15.38 -16.53 -23.05
C LEU A 318 16.41 -16.65 -21.92
N PRO A 319 16.83 -15.53 -21.32
CA PRO A 319 17.74 -15.59 -20.18
C PRO A 319 17.04 -16.25 -18.98
N GLU A 320 17.81 -17.02 -18.20
CA GLU A 320 17.34 -17.65 -16.97
C GLU A 320 16.65 -16.66 -16.01
N PRO A 321 15.55 -17.03 -15.33
CA PRO A 321 14.91 -16.17 -14.36
C PRO A 321 15.87 -15.76 -13.24
N SER A 322 15.90 -14.46 -12.92
CA SER A 322 16.63 -14.00 -11.73
C SER A 322 16.06 -14.67 -10.47
N LYS A 323 16.86 -14.80 -9.40
CA LYS A 323 16.40 -15.39 -8.12
C LYS A 323 15.09 -14.78 -7.60
N ARG A 324 14.88 -13.47 -7.81
CA ARG A 324 13.65 -12.77 -7.40
C ARG A 324 12.47 -13.11 -8.31
N GLU A 325 12.71 -13.21 -9.60
CA GLU A 325 11.71 -13.64 -10.56
C GLU A 325 11.23 -15.06 -10.24
N ALA A 326 12.17 -16.00 -10.11
CA ALA A 326 11.89 -17.40 -9.76
C ALA A 326 11.11 -17.50 -8.43
N PHE A 327 11.51 -16.76 -7.40
CA PHE A 327 10.79 -16.73 -6.12
C PHE A 327 9.31 -16.32 -6.27
N VAL A 328 9.03 -15.27 -7.05
CA VAL A 328 7.66 -14.81 -7.28
C VAL A 328 6.88 -15.79 -8.16
N LEU A 329 7.48 -16.32 -9.23
CA LEU A 329 6.85 -17.27 -10.14
C LEU A 329 6.49 -18.58 -9.45
N ASN A 330 7.39 -19.12 -8.61
CA ASN A 330 7.13 -20.32 -7.80
C ASN A 330 5.92 -20.12 -6.87
N ARG A 331 5.82 -18.95 -6.21
CA ARG A 331 4.73 -18.66 -5.28
C ARG A 331 3.35 -18.59 -5.94
N VAL A 332 3.30 -18.31 -7.24
CA VAL A 332 2.05 -18.24 -8.01
C VAL A 332 1.83 -19.46 -8.90
N GLY A 333 2.57 -20.55 -8.68
CA GLY A 333 2.45 -21.80 -9.43
C GLY A 333 2.90 -21.72 -10.89
N ALA A 334 3.67 -20.70 -11.27
CA ALA A 334 4.14 -20.47 -12.64
C ALA A 334 5.64 -20.68 -12.83
N GLY A 335 6.34 -21.19 -11.81
CA GLY A 335 7.80 -21.31 -11.82
C GLY A 335 8.37 -22.39 -12.75
N SER A 336 7.55 -23.37 -13.13
CA SER A 336 7.91 -24.46 -14.04
C SER A 336 7.57 -24.17 -15.50
N ASP A 337 6.82 -23.10 -15.79
CA ASP A 337 6.44 -22.73 -17.17
C ASP A 337 7.40 -21.65 -17.70
N PRO A 338 8.35 -21.97 -18.60
CA PRO A 338 9.32 -21.01 -19.11
C PRO A 338 8.67 -19.89 -19.95
N ALA A 339 7.45 -20.11 -20.46
CA ALA A 339 6.71 -19.11 -21.20
C ALA A 339 6.14 -18.01 -20.31
N ILE A 340 6.04 -18.21 -18.98
CA ILE A 340 5.53 -17.19 -18.06
C ILE A 340 6.69 -16.46 -17.39
N ARG A 341 6.81 -15.17 -17.67
CA ARG A 341 7.89 -14.32 -17.15
C ARG A 341 7.35 -13.06 -16.51
N LEU A 342 8.15 -12.45 -15.63
CA LEU A 342 7.84 -11.11 -15.13
C LEU A 342 8.41 -10.09 -16.12
N ALA A 343 7.55 -9.29 -16.73
CA ALA A 343 7.97 -8.25 -17.68
C ALA A 343 8.98 -7.27 -17.09
N CYS A 344 8.95 -7.06 -15.77
CA CYS A 344 9.90 -6.19 -15.09
C CYS A 344 11.31 -6.78 -14.90
N GLN A 345 11.48 -8.08 -15.08
CA GLN A 345 12.76 -8.77 -14.91
C GLN A 345 13.32 -9.25 -16.25
N LEU A 346 12.46 -9.76 -17.13
CA LEU A 346 12.87 -10.25 -18.44
C LEU A 346 13.44 -9.13 -19.31
N ARG A 347 14.70 -9.28 -19.71
CA ARG A 347 15.42 -8.43 -20.66
C ARG A 347 15.75 -9.24 -21.92
N PRO A 348 14.91 -9.19 -22.96
CA PRO A 348 15.14 -9.97 -24.16
C PRO A 348 16.36 -9.47 -24.93
N GLU A 349 17.11 -10.39 -25.55
CA GLU A 349 18.27 -10.10 -26.42
C GLU A 349 17.93 -10.19 -27.92
N ALA A 350 16.74 -10.70 -28.23
CA ALA A 350 16.18 -10.86 -29.56
C ALA A 350 14.71 -10.39 -29.57
N ASP A 351 14.08 -10.42 -30.75
CA ASP A 351 12.68 -10.06 -30.92
C ASP A 351 11.77 -10.99 -30.10
N LEU A 352 10.74 -10.43 -29.47
CA LEU A 352 9.91 -11.15 -28.50
C LEU A 352 8.43 -10.84 -28.71
N SER A 353 7.63 -11.89 -28.83
CA SER A 353 6.17 -11.82 -28.89
C SER A 353 5.54 -12.31 -27.58
N PHE A 354 4.55 -11.60 -27.04
CA PHE A 354 3.92 -11.99 -25.77
C PHE A 354 2.51 -11.42 -25.56
N PHE A 355 1.72 -12.07 -24.69
CA PHE A 355 0.50 -11.55 -24.10
C PHE A 355 0.74 -11.00 -22.69
N GLN A 356 0.07 -9.92 -22.33
CA GLN A 356 0.01 -9.44 -20.96
C GLN A 356 -1.07 -10.24 -20.22
N ILE A 357 -0.70 -10.96 -19.15
CA ILE A 357 -1.64 -11.81 -18.42
C ILE A 357 -2.65 -10.95 -17.63
N PHE A 358 -2.21 -9.79 -17.16
CA PHE A 358 -3.04 -8.84 -16.44
C PHE A 358 -3.20 -7.57 -17.24
N LEU A 359 -4.45 -7.13 -17.38
CA LEU A 359 -4.71 -5.84 -17.99
C LEU A 359 -4.18 -4.72 -17.06
N PRO A 360 -3.51 -3.72 -17.62
CA PRO A 360 -3.13 -2.52 -16.88
C PRO A 360 -4.39 -1.84 -16.36
N GLN A 361 -4.47 -1.62 -15.04
CA GLN A 361 -5.48 -0.74 -14.46
C GLN A 361 -5.44 0.58 -15.22
N ILE A 362 -6.49 0.88 -15.99
CA ILE A 362 -6.67 2.18 -16.62
C ILE A 362 -7.01 3.15 -15.49
N THR A 363 -5.99 3.74 -14.87
CA THR A 363 -6.12 4.87 -13.94
C THR A 363 -6.50 6.17 -14.67
N ALA A 364 -7.33 6.10 -15.70
CA ALA A 364 -7.87 7.24 -16.45
C ALA A 364 -9.40 7.30 -16.44
N ALA A 365 -10.10 6.23 -16.02
CA ALA A 365 -11.55 6.27 -15.79
C ALA A 365 -11.94 6.89 -14.43
N SER A 366 -10.96 7.18 -13.56
CA SER A 366 -11.18 7.82 -12.25
C SER A 366 -11.52 9.33 -12.33
N LEU A 367 -11.70 9.89 -13.53
CA LEU A 367 -12.03 11.32 -13.71
C LEU A 367 -13.53 11.60 -13.84
N ARG A 368 -14.42 10.59 -13.77
CA ARG A 368 -15.87 10.82 -13.92
C ARG A 368 -16.79 10.17 -12.88
N THR A 369 -16.27 9.43 -11.89
CA THR A 369 -17.09 8.90 -10.79
C THR A 369 -16.31 8.99 -9.47
N SER A 370 -16.97 9.58 -8.47
CA SER A 370 -16.46 9.99 -7.16
C SER A 370 -16.23 8.83 -6.17
N SER A 371 -15.83 7.65 -6.64
CA SER A 371 -15.31 6.61 -5.76
C SER A 371 -14.15 5.87 -6.43
N PRO A 372 -12.96 5.82 -5.81
CA PRO A 372 -11.90 4.94 -6.27
C PRO A 372 -12.44 3.50 -6.24
N SER A 373 -12.30 2.79 -7.36
CA SER A 373 -12.66 1.37 -7.45
C SER A 373 -12.05 0.62 -6.26
N ARG A 374 -12.86 -0.07 -5.46
CA ARG A 374 -12.40 -0.81 -4.27
C ARG A 374 -11.52 -1.95 -4.73
N ILE A 375 -10.21 -1.81 -4.52
CA ILE A 375 -9.23 -2.86 -4.76
C ILE A 375 -9.52 -3.96 -3.73
N GLY A 376 -9.67 -5.20 -4.22
CA GLY A 376 -9.97 -6.41 -3.44
C GLY A 376 -9.54 -6.34 -1.97
N GLU A 377 -10.52 -6.24 -1.06
CA GLU A 377 -10.34 -6.28 0.39
C GLU A 377 -10.74 -7.67 0.89
N GLU A 378 -9.85 -8.35 1.60
CA GLU A 378 -10.18 -9.60 2.27
C GLU A 378 -11.02 -9.30 3.51
N ARG A 379 -12.19 -9.93 3.59
CA ARG A 379 -13.18 -9.68 4.62
C ARG A 379 -13.97 -10.94 4.93
N TYR A 380 -14.26 -11.15 6.21
CA TYR A 380 -15.21 -12.18 6.62
C TYR A 380 -16.64 -11.69 6.33
N LEU A 381 -17.38 -12.42 5.50
CA LEU A 381 -18.78 -12.09 5.16
C LEU A 381 -19.66 -13.33 5.21
N VAL A 382 -20.97 -13.09 5.29
CA VAL A 382 -22.00 -14.12 5.11
C VAL A 382 -22.62 -13.94 3.74
N SER A 383 -22.57 -14.98 2.93
CA SER A 383 -23.20 -15.06 1.61
C SER A 383 -24.52 -15.81 1.71
N MET A 384 -25.58 -15.20 1.22
CA MET A 384 -26.90 -15.82 1.11
C MET A 384 -27.30 -15.89 -0.36
N PHE A 385 -27.60 -17.08 -0.85
CA PHE A 385 -28.28 -17.28 -2.13
C PHE A 385 -29.74 -17.64 -1.89
N VAL A 386 -30.62 -16.99 -2.63
CA VAL A 386 -32.07 -17.26 -2.63
C VAL A 386 -32.49 -17.52 -4.07
N ASP A 387 -33.29 -18.55 -4.31
CA ASP A 387 -33.71 -18.95 -5.66
C ASP A 387 -35.18 -19.38 -5.63
N MET A 388 -35.95 -18.99 -6.65
CA MET A 388 -37.33 -19.44 -6.82
C MET A 388 -37.34 -20.88 -7.36
N ARG A 389 -38.21 -21.73 -6.83
CA ARG A 389 -38.37 -23.09 -7.33
C ARG A 389 -39.34 -23.13 -8.48
N GLY A 390 -38.96 -23.85 -9.53
CA GLY A 390 -39.86 -24.15 -10.65
C GLY A 390 -40.23 -22.93 -11.49
N SER A 391 -39.45 -21.85 -11.45
CA SER A 391 -39.65 -20.66 -12.28
C SER A 391 -39.71 -20.98 -13.78
N THR A 392 -38.95 -21.97 -14.26
CA THR A 392 -39.03 -22.43 -15.65
C THR A 392 -40.42 -23.00 -15.97
N LYS A 393 -41.00 -23.82 -15.08
CA LYS A 393 -42.36 -24.36 -15.25
C LYS A 393 -43.43 -23.26 -15.18
N LEU A 394 -43.18 -22.21 -14.38
CA LEU A 394 -44.04 -21.04 -14.31
C LEU A 394 -44.01 -20.26 -15.64
N ALA A 395 -42.83 -20.11 -16.25
CA ALA A 395 -42.63 -19.43 -17.54
C ALA A 395 -43.27 -20.17 -18.72
N GLU A 396 -43.29 -21.50 -18.71
CA GLU A 396 -43.91 -22.32 -19.77
C GLU A 396 -45.44 -22.17 -19.83
N LYS A 397 -46.08 -21.86 -18.70
CA LYS A 397 -47.54 -21.87 -18.55
C LYS A 397 -48.17 -20.47 -18.55
N ARG A 398 -47.36 -19.41 -18.75
CA ARG A 398 -47.81 -18.01 -18.68
C ARG A 398 -47.28 -17.17 -19.82
N LEU A 399 -47.92 -16.01 -20.01
CA LEU A 399 -47.37 -14.98 -20.86
C LEU A 399 -46.05 -14.45 -20.25
N PRO A 400 -45.06 -14.05 -21.09
CA PRO A 400 -43.76 -13.59 -20.60
C PRO A 400 -43.84 -12.42 -19.61
N PHE A 401 -44.72 -11.45 -19.84
CA PHE A 401 -44.88 -10.29 -18.96
C PHE A 401 -45.40 -10.66 -17.56
N ASP A 402 -46.34 -11.60 -17.47
CA ASP A 402 -46.86 -12.07 -16.18
C ASP A 402 -45.78 -12.81 -15.37
N THR A 403 -44.94 -13.57 -16.07
CA THR A 403 -43.80 -14.26 -15.45
C THR A 403 -42.79 -13.27 -14.89
N VAL A 404 -42.43 -12.24 -15.67
CA VAL A 404 -41.54 -11.16 -15.22
C VAL A 404 -42.13 -10.40 -14.03
N PHE A 405 -43.43 -10.14 -14.02
CA PHE A 405 -44.10 -9.50 -12.89
C PHE A 405 -43.98 -10.32 -11.61
N ILE A 406 -44.24 -11.63 -11.67
CA ILE A 406 -44.16 -12.53 -10.50
C ILE A 406 -42.71 -12.63 -9.99
N VAL A 407 -41.74 -12.79 -10.90
CA VAL A 407 -40.31 -12.85 -10.53
C VAL A 407 -39.86 -11.55 -9.87
N ASN A 408 -40.25 -10.39 -10.41
CA ASN A 408 -39.91 -9.10 -9.80
C ASN A 408 -40.55 -8.91 -8.41
N ARG A 409 -41.78 -9.39 -8.21
CA ARG A 409 -42.44 -9.35 -6.89
C ARG A 409 -41.74 -10.25 -5.87
N PHE A 410 -41.33 -11.44 -6.28
CA PHE A 410 -40.53 -12.33 -5.44
C PHE A 410 -39.17 -11.72 -5.09
N LEU A 411 -38.40 -11.24 -6.08
CA LEU A 411 -37.11 -10.59 -5.84
C LEU A 411 -37.25 -9.32 -4.98
N GLY A 412 -38.37 -8.61 -5.10
CA GLY A 412 -38.74 -7.50 -4.22
C GLY A 412 -38.94 -7.93 -2.77
N ALA A 413 -39.73 -8.99 -2.53
CA ALA A 413 -39.96 -9.55 -1.20
C ALA A 413 -38.66 -10.03 -0.54
N VAL A 414 -37.75 -10.64 -1.32
CA VAL A 414 -36.43 -11.07 -0.86
C VAL A 414 -35.53 -9.88 -0.54
N SER A 415 -35.43 -8.91 -1.46
CA SER A 415 -34.58 -7.73 -1.29
C SER A 415 -34.99 -6.88 -0.09
N GLN A 416 -36.29 -6.72 0.14
CA GLN A 416 -36.82 -6.01 1.29
C GLN A 416 -36.33 -6.65 2.60
N ALA A 417 -36.49 -7.97 2.74
CA ALA A 417 -36.05 -8.69 3.93
C ALA A 417 -34.53 -8.61 4.16
N VAL A 418 -33.74 -8.67 3.09
CA VAL A 418 -32.28 -8.52 3.16
C VAL A 418 -31.90 -7.13 3.68
N ILE A 419 -32.49 -6.07 3.13
CA ILE A 419 -32.19 -4.68 3.49
C ILE A 419 -32.60 -4.40 4.95
N GLU A 420 -33.81 -4.80 5.35
CA GLU A 420 -34.33 -4.58 6.71
C GLU A 420 -33.51 -5.30 7.78
N CYS A 421 -32.87 -6.41 7.43
CA CYS A 421 -32.00 -7.16 8.32
C CYS A 421 -30.53 -6.70 8.27
N GLY A 422 -30.20 -5.63 7.54
CA GLY A 422 -28.83 -5.07 7.48
C GLY A 422 -27.90 -5.76 6.48
N GLY A 423 -28.44 -6.55 5.55
CA GLY A 423 -27.72 -7.09 4.40
C GLY A 423 -27.80 -6.17 3.19
N GLN A 424 -26.98 -6.46 2.18
CA GLN A 424 -26.97 -5.77 0.91
C GLN A 424 -27.32 -6.73 -0.24
N PRO A 425 -28.40 -6.46 -1.02
CA PRO A 425 -28.60 -7.07 -2.32
C PRO A 425 -27.39 -6.84 -3.22
N ASN A 426 -26.80 -7.91 -3.75
CA ASN A 426 -25.57 -7.82 -4.54
C ASN A 426 -25.84 -8.10 -6.02
N GLN A 427 -26.27 -9.31 -6.37
CA GLN A 427 -26.48 -9.71 -7.76
C GLN A 427 -27.79 -10.46 -7.93
N PHE A 428 -28.54 -10.13 -8.98
CA PHE A 428 -29.67 -10.90 -9.45
C PHE A 428 -29.21 -11.91 -10.50
N VAL A 429 -29.54 -13.18 -10.31
CA VAL A 429 -29.15 -14.29 -11.18
C VAL A 429 -30.42 -15.00 -11.62
N GLY A 430 -30.99 -14.56 -12.74
CA GLY A 430 -32.30 -15.04 -13.21
C GLY A 430 -33.41 -14.69 -12.22
N ASP A 431 -34.01 -15.70 -11.63
CA ASP A 431 -35.05 -15.66 -10.60
C ASP A 431 -34.51 -15.79 -9.17
N GLY A 432 -33.18 -15.77 -9.02
CA GLY A 432 -32.48 -15.79 -7.74
C GLY A 432 -31.72 -14.51 -7.42
N GLN A 433 -31.28 -14.41 -6.17
CA GLN A 433 -30.56 -13.27 -5.62
C GLN A 433 -29.40 -13.72 -4.73
N LEU A 434 -28.23 -13.12 -4.94
CA LEU A 434 -27.12 -13.12 -3.99
C LEU A 434 -27.22 -11.89 -3.08
N ALA A 435 -27.18 -12.13 -1.78
CA ALA A 435 -27.10 -11.10 -0.74
C ALA A 435 -25.83 -11.29 0.12
N LEU A 436 -25.26 -10.17 0.58
CA LEU A 436 -24.07 -10.13 1.42
C LEU A 436 -24.37 -9.48 2.77
N PHE A 437 -23.87 -10.06 3.85
CA PHE A 437 -23.94 -9.49 5.21
C PHE A 437 -22.53 -9.40 5.81
N GLY A 438 -22.29 -8.42 6.70
CA GLY A 438 -20.97 -8.19 7.31
C GLY A 438 -20.11 -7.09 6.67
N LEU A 439 -20.66 -6.33 5.73
CA LEU A 439 -19.93 -5.24 5.05
C LEU A 439 -19.56 -4.08 6.00
N ALA A 440 -20.30 -3.91 7.09
CA ALA A 440 -20.04 -2.89 8.11
C ALA A 440 -20.07 -3.44 9.55
N THR A 441 -20.31 -4.74 9.71
CA THR A 441 -20.53 -5.40 11.01
C THR A 441 -19.58 -6.57 11.22
N GLY A 442 -19.44 -7.02 12.47
CA GLY A 442 -18.61 -8.18 12.81
C GLY A 442 -19.25 -9.53 12.41
N PRO A 443 -18.47 -10.63 12.40
CA PRO A 443 -18.92 -11.96 12.01
C PRO A 443 -20.19 -12.44 12.71
N GLN A 444 -20.29 -12.27 14.04
CA GLN A 444 -21.43 -12.78 14.81
C GLN A 444 -22.72 -12.05 14.42
N THR A 445 -22.69 -10.71 14.39
CA THR A 445 -23.83 -9.89 13.99
C THR A 445 -24.25 -10.20 12.55
N ALA A 446 -23.30 -10.35 11.63
CA ALA A 446 -23.58 -10.67 10.24
C ALA A 446 -24.30 -12.02 10.08
N CYS A 447 -23.89 -13.05 10.85
CA CYS A 447 -24.56 -14.35 10.83
C CYS A 447 -26.00 -14.26 11.37
N ARG A 448 -26.22 -13.55 12.49
CA ARG A 448 -27.57 -13.32 13.03
C ARG A 448 -28.46 -12.55 12.06
N GLN A 449 -27.93 -11.51 11.44
CA GLN A 449 -28.63 -10.72 10.42
C GLN A 449 -29.06 -11.59 9.23
N ALA A 450 -28.19 -12.46 8.73
CA ALA A 450 -28.52 -13.39 7.65
C ALA A 450 -29.61 -14.39 8.04
N LEU A 451 -29.57 -14.95 9.26
CA LEU A 451 -30.61 -15.87 9.73
C LEU A 451 -31.96 -15.15 9.91
N LYS A 452 -31.96 -13.91 10.40
CA LYS A 452 -33.16 -13.08 10.53
C LYS A 452 -33.76 -12.75 9.17
N ALA A 453 -32.90 -12.43 8.19
CA ALA A 453 -33.31 -12.21 6.81
C ALA A 453 -33.98 -13.46 6.23
N ALA A 454 -33.43 -14.66 6.45
CA ALA A 454 -34.03 -15.91 5.97
C ALA A 454 -35.42 -16.15 6.55
N ALA A 455 -35.63 -15.87 7.83
CA ALA A 455 -36.95 -15.97 8.46
C ALA A 455 -37.95 -14.96 7.87
N MET A 456 -37.50 -13.72 7.65
CA MET A 456 -38.32 -12.65 7.10
C MET A 456 -38.66 -12.87 5.62
N ILE A 457 -37.73 -13.43 4.82
CA ILE A 457 -37.99 -13.85 3.44
C ILE A 457 -39.16 -14.84 3.41
N ALA A 458 -39.16 -15.84 4.29
CA ALA A 458 -40.25 -16.81 4.36
C ALA A 458 -41.60 -16.16 4.68
N ALA A 459 -41.63 -15.21 5.62
CA ALA A 459 -42.84 -14.46 5.96
C ALA A 459 -43.34 -13.60 4.77
N ASN A 460 -42.44 -12.88 4.11
CA ASN A 460 -42.79 -12.03 2.97
C ASN A 460 -43.29 -12.85 1.77
N VAL A 461 -42.72 -14.04 1.53
CA VAL A 461 -43.19 -14.93 0.46
C VAL A 461 -44.52 -15.61 0.83
N ASP A 462 -44.75 -15.97 2.10
CA ASP A 462 -46.05 -16.44 2.58
C ASP A 462 -47.14 -15.37 2.33
N GLU A 463 -46.86 -14.10 2.61
CA GLU A 463 -47.78 -12.98 2.32
C GLU A 463 -48.00 -12.78 0.82
N LEU A 464 -46.93 -12.84 0.02
CA LEU A 464 -47.03 -12.75 -1.44
C LEU A 464 -47.88 -13.88 -2.03
N ASN A 465 -47.76 -15.10 -1.49
CA ASN A 465 -48.59 -16.24 -1.88
C ASN A 465 -50.07 -16.05 -1.54
N LEU A 466 -50.38 -15.42 -0.41
CA LEU A 466 -51.76 -15.08 -0.05
C LEU A 466 -52.33 -14.02 -1.00
N PHE A 467 -51.55 -12.98 -1.31
CA PHE A 467 -51.92 -11.93 -2.24
C PHE A 467 -52.19 -12.48 -3.65
N LEU A 468 -51.33 -13.37 -4.13
CA LEU A 468 -51.43 -13.98 -5.47
C LEU A 468 -52.25 -15.27 -5.51
N LYS A 469 -53.02 -15.59 -4.46
CA LYS A 469 -53.71 -16.89 -4.34
C LYS A 469 -54.68 -17.18 -5.49
N HIS A 470 -55.33 -16.16 -6.05
CA HIS A 470 -56.23 -16.31 -7.19
C HIS A 470 -55.49 -16.28 -8.53
N ASP A 471 -54.31 -15.67 -8.55
CA ASP A 471 -53.49 -15.50 -9.74
C ASP A 471 -52.56 -16.70 -9.96
N LEU A 472 -52.14 -17.42 -8.90
CA LEU A 472 -51.22 -18.56 -8.93
C LEU A 472 -51.94 -19.87 -8.56
N ARG A 473 -51.80 -20.90 -9.40
CA ARG A 473 -52.34 -22.25 -9.12
C ARG A 473 -51.54 -23.00 -8.06
N GLU A 474 -50.24 -22.73 -8.00
CA GLU A 474 -49.30 -23.32 -7.05
C GLU A 474 -48.58 -22.17 -6.33
N PRO A 475 -48.35 -22.26 -5.01
CA PRO A 475 -47.64 -21.23 -4.27
C PRO A 475 -46.18 -21.15 -4.74
N ILE A 476 -45.64 -19.93 -4.74
CA ILE A 476 -44.21 -19.66 -4.92
C ILE A 476 -43.46 -20.39 -3.82
N GLN A 477 -42.54 -21.26 -4.25
CA GLN A 477 -41.58 -21.94 -3.40
C GLN A 477 -40.19 -21.39 -3.66
N PHE A 478 -39.30 -21.50 -2.68
CA PHE A 478 -37.94 -21.00 -2.78
C PHE A 478 -36.96 -21.91 -2.02
N GLY A 479 -35.66 -21.66 -2.21
CA GLY A 479 -34.59 -22.26 -1.42
C GLY A 479 -33.56 -21.20 -1.03
N ILE A 480 -33.06 -21.29 0.20
CA ILE A 480 -32.03 -20.40 0.76
C ILE A 480 -30.78 -21.21 1.10
N GLY A 481 -29.61 -20.76 0.65
CA GLY A 481 -28.31 -21.28 1.06
C GLY A 481 -27.50 -20.21 1.77
N ILE A 482 -27.01 -20.47 2.98
CA ILE A 482 -26.24 -19.51 3.77
C ILE A 482 -24.91 -20.11 4.20
N HIS A 483 -23.82 -19.41 3.89
CA HIS A 483 -22.50 -19.77 4.36
C HIS A 483 -21.65 -18.53 4.65
N ALA A 484 -20.75 -18.65 5.62
CA ALA A 484 -19.88 -17.58 6.07
C ALA A 484 -18.41 -17.98 5.92
N GLY A 485 -17.56 -16.99 5.66
CA GLY A 485 -16.12 -17.19 5.57
C GLY A 485 -15.39 -15.99 4.99
N GLU A 486 -14.07 -16.11 4.87
CA GLU A 486 -13.22 -15.08 4.27
C GLU A 486 -13.42 -15.03 2.75
N VAL A 487 -13.74 -13.84 2.25
CA VAL A 487 -13.93 -13.53 0.84
C VAL A 487 -13.17 -12.27 0.47
N ILE A 488 -12.92 -12.07 -0.82
CA ILE A 488 -12.37 -10.84 -1.36
C ILE A 488 -13.52 -10.02 -1.93
N ILE A 489 -13.78 -8.84 -1.37
CA ILE A 489 -14.76 -7.89 -1.93
C ILE A 489 -14.09 -6.85 -2.82
N GLY A 490 -14.75 -6.49 -3.91
CA GLY A 490 -14.27 -5.41 -4.76
C GLY A 490 -15.15 -5.17 -5.97
N ASP A 491 -14.81 -4.13 -6.72
CA ASP A 491 -15.49 -3.84 -7.98
C ASP A 491 -14.94 -4.77 -9.07
N ILE A 492 -15.82 -5.51 -9.74
CA ILE A 492 -15.46 -6.49 -10.77
C ILE A 492 -16.26 -6.21 -12.03
N GLY A 493 -15.56 -6.16 -13.16
CA GLY A 493 -16.17 -5.95 -14.46
C GLY A 493 -15.27 -5.15 -15.38
N TYR A 494 -15.88 -4.48 -16.37
CA TYR A 494 -15.15 -3.78 -17.41
C TYR A 494 -15.77 -2.42 -17.72
N ARG A 495 -14.96 -1.36 -17.61
CA ARG A 495 -15.34 0.04 -17.87
C ARG A 495 -16.54 0.48 -17.04
N ASP A 496 -17.67 0.74 -17.70
CA ASP A 496 -18.90 1.25 -17.08
C ASP A 496 -19.79 0.11 -16.55
N HIS A 497 -19.38 -1.15 -16.75
CA HIS A 497 -20.04 -2.34 -16.23
C HIS A 497 -19.23 -2.93 -15.07
N MET A 498 -19.08 -2.16 -13.99
CA MET A 498 -18.47 -2.63 -12.74
C MET A 498 -19.57 -3.02 -11.77
N VAL A 499 -19.46 -4.22 -11.20
CA VAL A 499 -20.35 -4.72 -10.15
C VAL A 499 -19.52 -4.94 -8.89
N PHE A 500 -19.89 -4.28 -7.80
CA PHE A 500 -19.33 -4.59 -6.48
C PHE A 500 -19.79 -5.98 -6.09
N THR A 501 -18.88 -6.92 -5.84
CA THR A 501 -19.25 -8.28 -5.43
C THR A 501 -18.17 -8.94 -4.58
N ALA A 502 -18.50 -10.09 -3.98
CA ALA A 502 -17.59 -10.93 -3.21
C ALA A 502 -17.10 -12.11 -4.06
N LEU A 503 -15.81 -12.41 -4.01
CA LEU A 503 -15.20 -13.61 -4.57
C LEU A 503 -14.58 -14.46 -3.47
N GLY A 504 -14.82 -15.76 -3.53
CA GLY A 504 -14.20 -16.73 -2.66
C GLY A 504 -14.96 -18.04 -2.69
N ASP A 505 -14.36 -19.06 -2.10
CA ASP A 505 -15.05 -20.33 -1.88
C ASP A 505 -16.37 -20.16 -1.10
N PRO A 506 -16.47 -19.26 -0.10
CA PRO A 506 -17.71 -19.13 0.66
C PRO A 506 -18.95 -18.77 -0.18
N VAL A 507 -18.77 -17.94 -1.22
CA VAL A 507 -19.85 -17.55 -2.15
C VAL A 507 -20.33 -18.77 -2.94
N ASN A 508 -19.39 -19.57 -3.45
CA ASN A 508 -19.69 -20.78 -4.22
C ASN A 508 -20.35 -21.86 -3.35
N VAL A 509 -19.93 -21.99 -2.10
CA VAL A 509 -20.55 -22.91 -1.14
C VAL A 509 -21.99 -22.49 -0.86
N ALA A 510 -22.25 -21.20 -0.60
CA ALA A 510 -23.62 -20.71 -0.37
C ALA A 510 -24.57 -21.03 -1.54
N ALA A 511 -24.11 -20.86 -2.80
CA ALA A 511 -24.88 -21.25 -3.98
C ALA A 511 -25.19 -22.75 -4.01
N ARG A 512 -24.19 -23.59 -3.71
CA ARG A 512 -24.38 -25.06 -3.65
C ARG A 512 -25.33 -25.47 -2.54
N LEU A 513 -25.24 -24.84 -1.36
CA LEU A 513 -26.18 -25.10 -0.25
C LEU A 513 -27.61 -24.75 -0.66
N GLN A 514 -27.81 -23.64 -1.38
CA GLN A 514 -29.11 -23.27 -1.92
C GLN A 514 -29.62 -24.35 -2.88
N ASP A 515 -28.81 -24.81 -3.82
CA ASP A 515 -29.19 -25.86 -4.77
C ASP A 515 -29.59 -27.17 -4.06
N MET A 516 -28.90 -27.52 -2.98
CA MET A 516 -29.20 -28.71 -2.17
C MET A 516 -30.57 -28.65 -1.47
N THR A 517 -31.15 -27.46 -1.30
CA THR A 517 -32.50 -27.34 -0.74
C THR A 517 -33.53 -28.15 -1.55
N LYS A 518 -33.28 -28.33 -2.87
CA LYS A 518 -34.13 -29.09 -3.80
C LYS A 518 -34.18 -30.58 -3.44
N SER A 519 -33.02 -31.22 -3.25
CA SER A 519 -32.95 -32.64 -2.90
C SER A 519 -33.31 -32.91 -1.44
N LEU A 520 -33.06 -31.95 -0.54
CA LEU A 520 -33.36 -32.07 0.89
C LEU A 520 -34.80 -31.66 1.23
N ALA A 521 -35.58 -31.19 0.25
CA ALA A 521 -36.98 -30.77 0.42
C ALA A 521 -37.19 -29.82 1.62
N CYS A 522 -36.33 -28.81 1.74
CA CYS A 522 -36.33 -27.83 2.85
C CYS A 522 -36.29 -26.39 2.32
N GLU A 523 -36.63 -25.39 3.12
CA GLU A 523 -36.58 -23.97 2.69
C GLU A 523 -35.19 -23.35 2.81
N ALA A 524 -34.38 -23.76 3.80
CA ALA A 524 -33.03 -23.24 3.96
C ALA A 524 -32.01 -24.30 4.37
N VAL A 525 -30.78 -24.14 3.90
CA VAL A 525 -29.60 -24.90 4.33
C VAL A 525 -28.55 -23.90 4.78
N ILE A 526 -28.04 -24.07 6.00
CA ILE A 526 -27.00 -23.21 6.57
C ILE A 526 -25.77 -24.05 6.89
N SER A 527 -24.57 -23.52 6.66
CA SER A 527 -23.34 -24.20 7.08
C SER A 527 -23.18 -24.19 8.60
N GLU A 528 -22.45 -25.15 9.14
CA GLU A 528 -22.10 -25.19 10.57
C GLU A 528 -21.39 -23.91 11.06
N GLU A 529 -20.54 -23.33 10.22
CA GLU A 529 -19.85 -22.05 10.49
C GLU A 529 -20.82 -20.92 10.84
N VAL A 530 -21.95 -20.83 10.12
CA VAL A 530 -22.98 -19.80 10.36
C VAL A 530 -23.69 -20.06 11.68
N ARG A 531 -23.99 -21.33 12.01
CA ARG A 531 -24.62 -21.70 13.29
C ARG A 531 -23.73 -21.32 14.47
N VAL A 532 -22.46 -21.74 14.41
CA VAL A 532 -21.46 -21.49 15.45
C VAL A 532 -21.25 -19.98 15.63
N SER A 533 -20.99 -19.26 14.54
CA SER A 533 -20.72 -17.83 14.59
C SER A 533 -21.94 -16.99 15.00
N ALA A 534 -23.16 -17.43 14.69
CA ALA A 534 -24.38 -16.79 15.18
C ALA A 534 -24.60 -17.01 16.68
N GLY A 535 -24.07 -18.11 17.24
CA GLY A 535 -24.26 -18.54 18.63
C GLY A 535 -25.49 -19.41 18.84
N LEU A 536 -26.04 -20.03 17.79
CA LEU A 536 -27.18 -20.95 17.90
C LEU A 536 -26.78 -22.22 18.68
N ALA A 537 -27.68 -22.81 19.45
CA ALA A 537 -27.43 -24.08 20.14
C ALA A 537 -27.19 -25.24 19.15
N ALA A 538 -26.39 -26.24 19.55
CA ALA A 538 -25.97 -27.35 18.68
C ALA A 538 -27.14 -28.28 18.30
N ASP A 539 -28.14 -28.38 19.17
CA ASP A 539 -29.38 -29.15 19.00
C ASP A 539 -30.52 -28.33 18.38
N GLY A 540 -30.31 -27.03 18.12
CA GLY A 540 -31.35 -26.14 17.61
C GLY A 540 -31.82 -26.44 16.18
N LEU A 541 -31.01 -27.17 15.38
CA LEU A 541 -31.34 -27.54 14.00
C LEU A 541 -30.76 -28.92 13.63
N PRO A 542 -31.48 -29.74 12.83
CA PRO A 542 -31.00 -31.04 12.34
C PRO A 542 -29.67 -30.93 11.61
N GLU A 543 -28.72 -31.78 12.01
CA GLU A 543 -27.39 -31.88 11.41
C GLU A 543 -27.38 -32.89 10.26
N GLN A 544 -26.60 -32.60 9.22
CA GLN A 544 -26.27 -33.56 8.17
C GLN A 544 -24.88 -33.30 7.61
N GLU A 545 -24.09 -34.35 7.40
CA GLU A 545 -22.85 -34.26 6.63
C GLU A 545 -23.13 -34.45 5.14
N VAL A 546 -22.54 -33.58 4.32
CA VAL A 546 -22.72 -33.62 2.88
C VAL A 546 -21.42 -33.37 2.12
N ALA A 547 -21.26 -34.08 1.00
CA ALA A 547 -20.16 -33.82 0.08
C ALA A 547 -20.49 -32.58 -0.78
N ILE A 548 -19.64 -31.55 -0.70
CA ILE A 548 -19.75 -30.36 -1.54
C ILE A 548 -18.81 -30.50 -2.73
N ARG A 549 -19.37 -30.48 -3.95
CA ARG A 549 -18.59 -30.59 -5.19
C ARG A 549 -17.44 -29.58 -5.22
N GLY A 550 -16.20 -30.04 -5.33
CA GLY A 550 -15.01 -29.19 -5.37
C GLY A 550 -14.32 -28.96 -4.02
N ARG A 551 -14.81 -29.57 -2.93
CA ARG A 551 -14.07 -29.74 -1.67
C ARG A 551 -13.70 -31.20 -1.46
N ALA A 552 -12.53 -31.43 -0.84
CA ALA A 552 -12.04 -32.77 -0.53
C ALA A 552 -12.70 -33.37 0.73
N GLU A 553 -13.02 -32.51 1.70
CA GLU A 553 -13.64 -32.92 2.96
C GLU A 553 -15.16 -32.64 2.94
N PRO A 554 -15.99 -33.54 3.50
CA PRO A 554 -17.41 -33.30 3.68
C PRO A 554 -17.64 -32.10 4.59
N MET A 555 -18.78 -31.43 4.42
CA MET A 555 -19.18 -30.28 5.22
C MET A 555 -20.41 -30.62 6.04
N THR A 556 -20.36 -30.26 7.33
CA THR A 556 -21.53 -30.29 8.21
C THR A 556 -22.45 -29.11 7.89
N ILE A 557 -23.72 -29.42 7.63
CA ILE A 557 -24.78 -28.45 7.34
C ILE A 557 -25.95 -28.62 8.33
N ARG A 558 -26.75 -27.58 8.48
CA ARG A 558 -28.02 -27.60 9.21
C ARG A 558 -29.17 -27.40 8.26
N VAL A 559 -30.15 -28.30 8.34
CA VAL A 559 -31.31 -28.32 7.44
C VAL A 559 -32.51 -27.67 8.11
N VAL A 560 -33.07 -26.65 7.47
CA VAL A 560 -34.20 -25.87 7.98
C VAL A 560 -35.41 -26.13 7.10
N LYS A 561 -36.33 -26.99 7.55
CA LYS A 561 -37.53 -27.34 6.77
C LYS A 561 -38.38 -26.12 6.42
N ARG A 562 -38.59 -25.22 7.39
CA ARG A 562 -39.32 -23.95 7.20
C ARG A 562 -38.48 -22.80 7.74
N ALA A 563 -38.04 -21.88 6.89
CA ALA A 563 -37.11 -20.82 7.26
C ALA A 563 -37.69 -19.86 8.31
N LYS A 564 -39.03 -19.70 8.39
CA LYS A 564 -39.68 -18.90 9.44
C LYS A 564 -39.40 -19.37 10.87
N THR A 565 -39.04 -20.64 11.08
CA THR A 565 -38.70 -21.14 12.43
C THR A 565 -37.39 -20.53 12.96
N LEU A 566 -36.55 -19.98 12.09
CA LEU A 566 -35.33 -19.27 12.50
C LEU A 566 -35.63 -18.03 13.35
N SER A 567 -36.81 -17.40 13.19
CA SER A 567 -37.18 -16.22 13.97
C SER A 567 -37.25 -16.51 15.49
N ALA A 568 -37.82 -17.66 15.87
CA ALA A 568 -37.93 -18.08 17.26
C ALA A 568 -36.54 -18.34 17.86
N LEU A 569 -35.68 -19.04 17.12
CA LEU A 569 -34.31 -19.36 17.54
C LEU A 569 -33.44 -18.13 17.76
N ILE A 570 -33.66 -17.04 17.01
CA ILE A 570 -32.93 -15.78 17.19
C ILE A 570 -33.51 -14.95 18.33
N SER A 571 -34.85 -14.92 18.47
CA SER A 571 -35.53 -14.14 19.51
C SER A 571 -35.17 -14.63 20.92
N ASP A 572 -35.05 -15.95 21.12
CA ASP A 572 -34.61 -16.53 22.39
C ASP A 572 -33.19 -16.06 22.78
N MET A 573 -32.34 -15.72 21.81
CA MET A 573 -30.98 -15.25 22.06
C MET A 573 -30.91 -13.77 22.44
N ASP A 574 -31.78 -12.94 21.87
CA ASP A 574 -31.84 -11.51 22.20
C ASP A 574 -32.44 -11.29 23.60
N VAL A 575 -33.29 -12.23 24.08
CA VAL A 575 -33.81 -12.24 25.46
C VAL A 575 -32.76 -12.71 26.48
N VAL A 576 -31.84 -13.59 26.10
CA VAL A 576 -30.75 -14.07 26.99
C VAL A 576 -29.56 -13.10 27.04
N ALA A 577 -29.42 -12.23 26.02
CA ALA A 577 -28.35 -11.24 25.93
C ALA A 577 -28.71 -9.85 26.51
N ALA A 578 -30.00 -9.60 26.75
CA ALA A 578 -30.53 -8.41 27.45
C ALA A 578 -30.64 -8.69 28.96
#